data_AF-A0A355IXF8-F1
#
_entry.id   AF-A0A355IXF8-F1
#
_cell.length_a   1.000
_cell.length_b   1.000
_cell.length_c   1.000
_cell.angle_alpha   90.00
_cell.angle_beta   90.00
_cell.angle_gamma   90.00
#
_symmetry.space_group_name_H-M   'P 1'
#
loop_
_entity.id
_entity.type
_entity.pdbx_description
1 polymer ?
#
loop_
_entity_poly.entity_id
_entity_poly.type
_entity_poly.pdbx_seq_one_letter_code
_entity_poly.pdbx_strand_id
1 'polypeptide(L)'
;MGYYPDFKSISLDEFQSKLAAADLLPSRRLLKEKLPERFDCFRQMGIRNVYELQQTLKKKGKTEEFVRTGIFDENYLVVLLREINSMQPKPGKIEEFRGLSPETVSILEKSGVRTTAQLFDRVKTVSARKELAQKTGIPEDEILLLARLTDLNRVRWVGATFARMLYDSGYYSASDLARADYNQLHQQINQLNKEQNLFKGAIGLHDMKLCVEAASEVSSEIEW
;
A
#
# COMPACT_ATOMS: atom_id res chain seq x y z
N MET A 1 0.75 -0.26 15.56
CA MET A 1 0.97 -1.19 14.42
C MET A 1 2.37 -0.97 13.87
N GLY A 2 2.75 -1.70 12.81
CA GLY A 2 4.01 -1.52 12.09
C GLY A 2 3.79 -0.87 10.72
N TYR A 3 4.80 -0.98 9.85
CA TYR A 3 4.73 -0.52 8.47
C TYR A 3 3.54 -1.14 7.71
N TYR A 4 3.27 -2.42 7.95
CA TYR A 4 2.16 -3.19 7.34
C TYR A 4 0.96 -3.36 8.27
N PRO A 5 -0.24 -3.57 7.69
CA PRO A 5 -1.37 -4.10 8.45
C PRO A 5 -1.07 -5.50 9.00
N ASP A 6 -1.55 -5.78 10.21
CA ASP A 6 -1.45 -7.10 10.82
C ASP A 6 -2.55 -8.02 10.30
N PHE A 7 -2.21 -8.87 9.34
CA PHE A 7 -3.18 -9.82 8.77
C PHE A 7 -3.68 -10.87 9.76
N LYS A 8 -3.01 -11.08 10.89
CA LYS A 8 -3.51 -11.99 11.93
C LYS A 8 -4.68 -11.37 12.70
N SER A 9 -4.74 -10.04 12.76
CA SER A 9 -5.82 -9.33 13.45
C SER A 9 -7.06 -9.11 12.58
N ILE A 10 -7.00 -9.41 11.28
CA ILE A 10 -8.12 -9.26 10.35
C ILE A 10 -8.80 -10.61 10.21
N SER A 11 -9.97 -10.77 10.82
CA SER A 11 -10.77 -11.97 10.70
C SER A 11 -11.27 -12.16 9.26
N LEU A 12 -11.59 -13.40 8.92
CA LEU A 12 -12.10 -13.72 7.59
C LEU A 12 -13.48 -13.07 7.34
N ASP A 13 -14.31 -12.92 8.38
CA ASP A 13 -15.62 -12.25 8.29
C ASP A 13 -15.49 -10.73 8.07
N GLU A 14 -14.54 -10.07 8.74
CA GLU A 14 -14.22 -8.66 8.49
C GLU A 14 -13.71 -8.45 7.07
N PHE A 15 -12.83 -9.35 6.59
CA PHE A 15 -12.31 -9.27 5.23
C PHE A 15 -13.41 -9.50 4.19
N GLN A 16 -14.30 -10.46 4.41
CA GLN A 16 -15.47 -10.70 3.57
C GLN A 16 -16.36 -9.45 3.48
N SER A 17 -16.66 -8.85 4.64
CA SER A 17 -17.52 -7.66 4.73
C SER A 17 -16.89 -6.48 3.99
N LYS A 18 -15.57 -6.30 4.12
CA LYS A 18 -14.82 -5.29 3.36
C LYS A 18 -14.89 -5.54 1.86
N LEU A 19 -14.65 -6.77 1.39
CA LEU A 19 -14.74 -7.10 -0.03
C LEU A 19 -16.14 -6.90 -0.61
N ALA A 20 -17.19 -7.20 0.17
CA ALA A 20 -18.57 -6.97 -0.24
C ALA A 20 -18.85 -5.47 -0.47
N ALA A 21 -18.41 -4.62 0.45
CA ALA A 21 -18.62 -3.17 0.42
C ALA A 21 -17.69 -2.43 -0.56
N ALA A 22 -16.47 -2.93 -0.80
CA ALA A 22 -15.43 -2.22 -1.54
C ALA A 22 -15.81 -1.93 -2.99
N ASP A 23 -15.48 -0.74 -3.48
CA ASP A 23 -15.41 -0.49 -4.92
C ASP A 23 -14.14 -1.16 -5.46
N LEU A 24 -14.30 -2.18 -6.30
CA LEU A 24 -13.17 -2.99 -6.77
C LEU A 24 -12.75 -2.57 -8.18
N LEU A 25 -11.43 -2.54 -8.40
CA LEU A 25 -10.84 -2.49 -9.73
C LEU A 25 -11.55 -3.48 -10.67
N PRO A 26 -11.76 -3.13 -11.96
CA PRO A 26 -12.44 -4.02 -12.91
C PRO A 26 -11.87 -5.45 -12.92
N SER A 27 -10.54 -5.59 -12.85
CA SER A 27 -9.83 -6.87 -12.83
C SER A 27 -9.96 -7.68 -11.52
N ARG A 28 -10.66 -7.13 -10.52
CA ARG A 28 -10.89 -7.73 -9.20
C ARG A 28 -12.38 -7.93 -8.89
N ARG A 29 -13.30 -7.48 -9.75
CA ARG A 29 -14.76 -7.57 -9.51
C ARG A 29 -15.27 -8.99 -9.34
N LEU A 30 -14.63 -9.97 -9.98
CA LEU A 30 -14.95 -11.39 -9.82
C LEU A 30 -14.87 -11.87 -8.37
N LEU A 31 -14.15 -11.16 -7.49
CA LEU A 31 -14.07 -11.48 -6.06
C LEU A 31 -15.41 -11.35 -5.34
N LYS A 32 -16.38 -10.64 -5.92
CA LYS A 32 -17.74 -10.53 -5.36
C LYS A 32 -18.65 -11.69 -5.74
N GLU A 33 -18.28 -12.50 -6.72
CA GLU A 33 -19.10 -13.62 -7.18
C GLU A 33 -19.11 -14.73 -6.14
N LYS A 34 -20.32 -15.19 -5.75
CA LYS A 34 -20.51 -16.26 -4.76
C LYS A 34 -19.72 -16.03 -3.46
N LEU A 35 -19.54 -14.77 -3.08
CA LEU A 35 -18.67 -14.38 -1.96
C LEU A 35 -19.00 -15.12 -0.65
N PRO A 36 -20.27 -15.25 -0.21
CA PRO A 36 -20.61 -16.04 0.98
C PRO A 36 -20.21 -17.51 0.87
N GLU A 37 -20.62 -18.20 -0.20
CA GLU A 37 -20.33 -19.63 -0.42
C GLU A 37 -18.82 -19.91 -0.42
N ARG A 38 -18.04 -19.05 -1.07
CA ARG A 38 -16.58 -19.17 -1.15
C ARG A 38 -15.92 -18.94 0.22
N PHE A 39 -16.35 -17.94 0.97
CA PHE A 39 -15.80 -17.67 2.30
C PHE A 39 -16.24 -18.71 3.34
N ASP A 40 -17.44 -19.28 3.20
CA ASP A 40 -17.90 -20.42 3.99
C ASP A 40 -16.99 -21.65 3.78
N CYS A 41 -16.61 -21.92 2.52
CA CYS A 41 -15.68 -23.01 2.22
C CYS A 41 -14.32 -22.78 2.89
N PHE A 42 -13.75 -21.57 2.82
CA PHE A 42 -12.51 -21.25 3.54
C PHE A 42 -12.64 -21.47 5.05
N ARG A 43 -13.76 -21.08 5.66
CA ARG A 43 -14.02 -21.30 7.10
C ARG A 43 -14.12 -22.78 7.46
N GLN A 44 -14.82 -23.58 6.65
CA GLN A 44 -14.91 -25.04 6.83
C GLN A 44 -13.55 -25.73 6.74
N MET A 45 -12.63 -25.18 5.95
CA MET A 45 -11.24 -25.62 5.87
C MET A 45 -10.35 -25.08 7.00
N GLY A 46 -10.94 -24.42 8.00
CA GLY A 46 -10.28 -23.97 9.21
C GLY A 46 -9.52 -22.65 9.08
N ILE A 47 -9.71 -21.90 7.98
CA ILE A 47 -9.08 -20.58 7.78
C ILE A 47 -9.88 -19.53 8.55
N ARG A 48 -9.21 -18.80 9.46
CA ARG A 48 -9.85 -17.88 10.41
C ARG A 48 -9.56 -16.41 10.15
N ASN A 49 -8.42 -16.11 9.53
CA ASN A 49 -7.95 -14.74 9.31
C ASN A 49 -7.25 -14.60 7.95
N VAL A 50 -6.99 -13.34 7.56
CA VAL A 50 -6.35 -13.02 6.28
C VAL A 50 -4.94 -13.60 6.19
N TYR A 51 -4.22 -13.70 7.30
CA TYR A 51 -2.88 -14.27 7.31
C TYR A 51 -2.91 -15.75 6.90
N GLU A 52 -3.76 -16.56 7.55
CA GLU A 52 -3.93 -17.98 7.23
C GLU A 52 -4.40 -18.19 5.79
N LEU A 53 -5.32 -17.34 5.31
CA LEU A 53 -5.79 -17.38 3.92
C LEU A 53 -4.62 -17.12 2.96
N GLN A 54 -3.86 -16.05 3.19
CA GLN A 54 -2.70 -15.70 2.36
C GLN A 54 -1.66 -16.82 2.33
N GLN A 55 -1.31 -17.37 3.50
CA GLN A 55 -0.32 -18.45 3.58
C GLN A 55 -0.81 -19.73 2.90
N THR A 56 -2.11 -20.02 3.00
CA THR A 56 -2.70 -21.20 2.36
C THR A 56 -2.68 -21.07 0.84
N LEU A 57 -3.08 -19.92 0.30
CA LEU A 57 -3.07 -19.66 -1.14
C LEU A 57 -1.65 -19.61 -1.75
N LYS A 58 -0.62 -19.32 -0.95
CA LYS A 58 0.79 -19.36 -1.39
C LYS A 58 1.38 -20.78 -1.45
N LYS A 59 0.75 -21.77 -0.80
CA LYS A 59 1.28 -23.15 -0.77
C LYS A 59 1.03 -23.84 -2.11
N LYS A 60 2.07 -24.47 -2.64
CA LYS A 60 1.98 -25.32 -3.83
C LYS A 60 0.97 -26.45 -3.60
N GLY A 61 0.10 -26.72 -4.58
CA GLY A 61 -0.92 -27.77 -4.50
C GLY A 61 -2.25 -27.34 -3.87
N LYS A 62 -2.30 -26.21 -3.14
CA LYS A 62 -3.54 -25.75 -2.49
C LYS A 62 -4.53 -25.16 -3.47
N THR A 63 -4.06 -24.49 -4.52
CA THR A 63 -4.93 -24.01 -5.60
C THR A 63 -5.74 -25.15 -6.21
N GLU A 64 -5.08 -26.26 -6.53
CA GLU A 64 -5.71 -27.44 -7.12
C GLU A 64 -6.69 -28.10 -6.14
N GLU A 65 -6.37 -28.13 -4.84
CA GLU A 65 -7.26 -28.62 -3.78
C GLU A 65 -8.55 -27.80 -3.70
N PHE A 66 -8.45 -26.47 -3.73
CA PHE A 66 -9.62 -25.59 -3.76
C PHE A 66 -10.43 -25.75 -5.05
N VAL A 67 -9.78 -25.86 -6.20
CA VAL A 67 -10.48 -26.06 -7.48
C VAL A 67 -11.27 -27.38 -7.49
N ARG A 68 -10.74 -28.45 -6.88
CA ARG A 68 -11.45 -29.74 -6.77
C ARG A 68 -12.75 -29.68 -5.97
N THR A 69 -12.95 -28.66 -5.13
CA THR A 69 -14.24 -28.46 -4.44
C THR A 69 -15.37 -28.08 -5.40
N GLY A 70 -15.05 -27.60 -6.62
CA GLY A 70 -16.02 -27.09 -7.59
C GLY A 70 -16.55 -25.68 -7.27
N ILE A 71 -16.19 -25.09 -6.13
CA ILE A 71 -16.63 -23.76 -5.68
C ILE A 71 -15.72 -22.65 -6.23
N PHE A 72 -14.46 -22.99 -6.48
CA PHE A 72 -13.42 -22.07 -6.96
C PHE A 72 -12.92 -22.46 -8.35
N ASP A 73 -12.62 -21.44 -9.13
CA ASP A 73 -11.74 -21.55 -10.28
C ASP A 73 -10.34 -21.00 -9.94
N GLU A 74 -9.35 -21.38 -10.74
CA GLU A 74 -7.95 -20.96 -10.52
C GLU A 74 -7.79 -19.44 -10.58
N ASN A 75 -8.49 -18.78 -11.52
CA ASN A 75 -8.40 -17.34 -11.72
C ASN A 75 -8.91 -16.57 -10.49
N TYR A 76 -10.00 -17.01 -9.88
CA TYR A 76 -10.51 -16.43 -8.63
C TYR A 76 -9.45 -16.45 -7.53
N LEU A 77 -8.80 -17.59 -7.32
CA LEU A 77 -7.79 -17.77 -6.27
C LEU A 77 -6.55 -16.89 -6.52
N VAL A 78 -6.12 -16.79 -7.78
CA VAL A 78 -5.02 -15.91 -8.19
C VAL A 78 -5.36 -14.44 -7.94
N VAL A 79 -6.56 -14.01 -8.32
CA VAL A 79 -7.01 -12.63 -8.13
C VAL A 79 -7.22 -12.32 -6.64
N LEU A 80 -7.70 -13.27 -5.84
CA LEU A 80 -7.87 -13.12 -4.40
C LEU A 80 -6.51 -12.96 -3.71
N LEU A 81 -5.54 -13.80 -4.07
CA LEU A 81 -4.18 -13.67 -3.54
C LEU A 81 -3.54 -12.33 -3.94
N ARG A 82 -3.79 -11.86 -5.17
CA ARG A 82 -3.34 -10.54 -5.64
C ARG A 82 -3.98 -9.39 -4.88
N GLU A 83 -5.27 -9.49 -4.55
CA GLU A 83 -5.98 -8.53 -3.69
C GLU A 83 -5.34 -8.47 -2.31
N ILE A 84 -5.21 -9.61 -1.63
CA ILE A 84 -4.61 -9.71 -0.30
C ILE A 84 -3.18 -9.15 -0.29
N ASN A 85 -2.35 -9.55 -1.27
CA ASN A 85 -0.96 -9.08 -1.34
C ASN A 85 -0.88 -7.56 -1.60
N SER A 86 -1.86 -6.95 -2.26
CA SER A 86 -1.83 -5.51 -2.49
C SER A 86 -2.03 -4.68 -1.22
N MET A 87 -2.61 -5.24 -0.16
CA MET A 87 -2.74 -4.57 1.15
C MET A 87 -1.41 -4.52 1.92
N GLN A 88 -0.37 -5.18 1.42
CA GLN A 88 1.02 -5.08 1.90
C GLN A 88 1.91 -4.60 0.74
N PRO A 89 1.86 -3.30 0.40
CA PRO A 89 2.59 -2.79 -0.75
C PRO A 89 4.09 -3.00 -0.62
N LYS A 90 4.76 -3.26 -1.75
CA LYS A 90 6.21 -3.43 -1.76
C LYS A 90 6.87 -2.16 -1.20
N PRO A 91 7.81 -2.27 -0.25
CA PRO A 91 8.54 -1.11 0.25
C PRO A 91 9.30 -0.44 -0.89
N GLY A 92 9.05 0.85 -1.08
CA GLY A 92 9.80 1.69 -2.00
C GLY A 92 11.28 1.69 -1.62
N LYS A 93 12.14 1.58 -2.61
CA LYS A 93 13.57 1.76 -2.37
C LYS A 93 13.88 3.24 -2.26
N ILE A 94 14.75 3.63 -1.33
CA ILE A 94 15.10 5.03 -1.11
C ILE A 94 15.69 5.66 -2.39
N GLU A 95 16.52 4.91 -3.13
CA GLU A 95 17.11 5.34 -4.42
C GLU A 95 16.07 5.64 -5.52
N GLU A 96 14.85 5.09 -5.44
CA GLU A 96 13.81 5.26 -6.45
C GLU A 96 12.99 6.56 -6.26
N PHE A 97 13.11 7.21 -5.10
CA PHE A 97 12.41 8.47 -4.84
C PHE A 97 13.17 9.64 -5.47
N ARG A 98 12.44 10.42 -6.28
CA ARG A 98 13.01 11.62 -6.91
C ARG A 98 13.21 12.73 -5.88
N GLY A 99 14.16 13.61 -6.18
CA GLY A 99 14.47 14.83 -5.43
C GLY A 99 15.03 14.62 -4.02
N LEU A 100 15.64 13.45 -3.79
CA LEU A 100 16.59 13.22 -2.71
C LEU A 100 18.01 13.50 -3.24
N SER A 101 18.90 14.00 -2.38
CA SER A 101 20.30 14.15 -2.76
C SER A 101 20.98 12.77 -2.85
N PRO A 102 21.89 12.54 -3.82
CA PRO A 102 22.67 11.31 -3.90
C PRO A 102 23.43 11.00 -2.59
N GLU A 103 23.85 12.04 -1.89
CA GLU A 103 24.52 11.99 -0.60
C GLU A 103 23.60 11.39 0.47
N THR A 104 22.36 11.88 0.60
CA THR A 104 21.35 11.33 1.52
C THR A 104 21.09 9.85 1.25
N VAL A 105 20.90 9.47 -0.02
CA VAL A 105 20.71 8.06 -0.40
C VAL A 105 21.92 7.24 0.06
N SER A 106 23.15 7.68 -0.27
CA SER A 106 24.38 6.96 0.11
C SER A 106 24.55 6.81 1.62
N ILE A 107 24.23 7.85 2.42
CA ILE A 107 24.33 7.81 3.88
C ILE A 107 23.33 6.80 4.46
N LEU A 108 22.08 6.83 4.01
CA LEU A 108 21.05 5.89 4.46
C LEU A 108 21.42 4.46 4.10
N GLU A 109 21.88 4.22 2.87
CA GLU A 109 22.31 2.89 2.44
C GLU A 109 23.47 2.34 3.28
N LYS A 110 24.47 3.18 3.60
CA LYS A 110 25.59 2.82 4.48
C LYS A 110 25.12 2.51 5.91
N SER A 111 24.04 3.13 6.36
CA SER A 111 23.40 2.84 7.65
C SER A 111 22.49 1.59 7.62
N GLY A 112 22.41 0.88 6.49
CA GLY A 112 21.58 -0.30 6.31
C GLY A 112 20.11 0.01 5.98
N VAL A 113 19.80 1.25 5.63
CA VAL A 113 18.44 1.71 5.27
C VAL A 113 18.35 1.90 3.76
N ARG A 114 17.73 0.94 3.08
CA ARG A 114 17.53 0.94 1.62
C ARG A 114 16.07 1.04 1.21
N THR A 115 15.14 0.80 2.13
CA THR A 115 13.70 0.80 1.84
C THR A 115 12.89 1.60 2.85
N THR A 116 11.70 2.03 2.44
CA THR A 116 10.73 2.71 3.31
C THR A 116 10.35 1.89 4.54
N ALA A 117 10.23 0.56 4.41
CA ALA A 117 9.97 -0.32 5.54
C ALA A 117 11.12 -0.33 6.57
N GLN A 118 12.39 -0.26 6.11
CA GLN A 118 13.53 -0.14 7.01
C GLN A 118 13.62 1.26 7.64
N LEU A 119 13.20 2.30 6.92
CA LEU A 119 13.23 3.67 7.41
C LEU A 119 12.11 3.96 8.42
N PHE A 120 10.95 3.33 8.27
CA PHE A 120 9.69 3.65 8.96
C PHE A 120 9.84 3.93 10.46
N ASP A 121 10.39 2.98 11.23
CA ASP A 121 10.51 3.14 12.69
C ASP A 121 11.47 4.29 13.09
N ARG A 122 12.41 4.65 12.21
CA ARG A 122 13.38 5.74 12.43
C ARG A 122 12.82 7.13 12.13
N VAL A 123 11.66 7.21 11.48
CA VAL A 123 11.01 8.48 11.10
C VAL A 123 9.61 8.66 11.69
N LYS A 124 9.17 7.69 12.49
CA LYS A 124 7.82 7.59 13.05
C LYS A 124 7.45 8.77 13.95
N THR A 125 8.39 9.29 14.74
CA THR A 125 8.13 10.38 15.69
C THR A 125 8.96 11.62 15.36
N VAL A 126 8.55 12.79 15.85
CA VAL A 126 9.34 14.03 15.70
C VAL A 126 10.74 13.85 16.31
N SER A 127 10.82 13.20 17.47
CA SER A 127 12.09 12.89 18.14
C SER A 127 12.98 11.96 17.32
N ALA A 128 12.40 10.88 16.75
CA ALA A 128 13.16 9.92 15.96
C ALA A 128 13.75 10.57 14.69
N ARG A 129 13.00 11.46 14.04
CA ARG A 129 13.49 12.23 12.89
C ARG A 129 14.68 13.13 13.26
N LYS A 130 14.60 13.86 14.38
CA LYS A 130 15.71 14.69 14.87
C LYS A 130 16.93 13.87 15.23
N GLU A 131 16.73 12.73 15.88
CA GLU A 131 17.82 11.81 16.23
C GLU A 131 18.50 11.26 14.97
N LEU A 132 17.71 10.88 13.95
CA LEU A 132 18.23 10.43 12.66
C LEU A 132 19.05 11.55 11.99
N ALA A 133 18.56 12.79 11.99
CA ALA A 133 19.25 13.94 11.43
C ALA A 133 20.61 14.15 12.09
N GLN A 134 20.64 14.17 13.43
CA GLN A 134 21.88 14.33 14.20
C GLN A 134 22.88 13.20 13.94
N LYS A 135 22.41 11.94 13.87
CA LYS A 135 23.29 10.78 13.67
C LYS A 135 23.86 10.69 12.27
N THR A 136 23.10 11.10 11.26
CA THR A 136 23.46 10.93 9.85
C THR A 136 24.05 12.17 9.22
N GLY A 137 23.82 13.35 9.82
CA GLY A 137 24.12 14.64 9.22
C GLY A 137 23.17 15.02 8.07
N ILE A 138 22.12 14.24 7.81
CA ILE A 138 21.12 14.54 6.79
C ILE A 138 20.27 15.73 7.27
N PRO A 139 20.00 16.73 6.41
CA PRO A 139 19.12 17.85 6.73
C PRO A 139 17.73 17.39 7.23
N GLU A 140 17.18 18.10 8.23
CA GLU A 140 15.88 17.74 8.83
C GLU A 140 14.72 17.78 7.82
N ASP A 141 14.79 18.66 6.82
CA ASP A 141 13.82 18.78 5.72
C ASP A 141 13.88 17.58 4.77
N GLU A 142 15.07 17.06 4.45
CA GLU A 142 15.21 15.82 3.68
C GLU A 142 14.67 14.60 4.47
N ILE A 143 14.91 14.54 5.78
CA ILE A 143 14.33 13.48 6.63
C ILE A 143 12.82 13.60 6.72
N LEU A 144 12.29 14.83 6.80
CA LEU A 144 10.85 15.06 6.78
C LEU A 144 10.27 14.60 5.45
N LEU A 145 10.86 14.99 4.32
CA LEU A 145 10.45 14.52 2.99
C LEU A 145 10.44 12.98 2.93
N LEU A 146 11.49 12.32 3.40
CA LEU A 146 11.56 10.87 3.45
C LEU A 146 10.48 10.23 4.32
N ALA A 147 10.14 10.83 5.47
CA ALA A 147 9.06 10.37 6.33
C ALA A 147 7.71 10.44 5.61
N ARG A 148 7.46 11.55 4.91
CA ARG A 148 6.23 11.82 4.15
C ARG A 148 6.09 10.84 2.98
N LEU A 149 7.15 10.66 2.20
CA LEU A 149 7.20 9.67 1.11
C LEU A 149 7.05 8.24 1.63
N THR A 150 7.63 7.94 2.80
CA THR A 150 7.47 6.63 3.46
C THR A 150 6.02 6.36 3.83
N ASP A 151 5.29 7.35 4.35
CA ASP A 151 3.88 7.17 4.69
C ASP A 151 2.99 6.98 3.47
N LEU A 152 3.18 7.83 2.45
CA LEU A 152 2.42 7.74 1.19
C LEU A 152 2.65 6.39 0.48
N ASN A 153 3.88 5.86 0.53
CA ASN A 153 4.21 4.57 -0.07
C ASN A 153 3.58 3.36 0.65
N ARG A 154 3.01 3.53 1.85
CA ARG A 154 2.21 2.50 2.54
C ARG A 154 0.81 2.35 1.96
N VAL A 155 0.35 3.31 1.15
CA VAL A 155 -0.91 3.21 0.43
C VAL A 155 -0.76 2.19 -0.70
N ARG A 156 -1.70 1.24 -0.79
CA ARG A 156 -1.67 0.23 -1.87
C ARG A 156 -1.65 0.90 -3.25
N TRP A 157 -0.90 0.31 -4.18
CA TRP A 157 -0.66 0.82 -5.54
C TRP A 157 0.18 2.10 -5.66
N VAL A 158 0.64 2.69 -4.54
CA VAL A 158 1.50 3.88 -4.56
C VAL A 158 2.98 3.49 -4.55
N GLY A 159 3.61 3.52 -5.73
CA GLY A 159 5.06 3.36 -5.88
C GLY A 159 5.83 4.66 -5.60
N ALA A 160 7.17 4.63 -5.62
CA ALA A 160 8.04 5.77 -5.29
C ALA A 160 7.75 7.03 -6.13
N THR A 161 7.61 6.88 -7.46
CA THR A 161 7.26 7.98 -8.37
C THR A 161 5.90 8.59 -8.02
N PHE A 162 4.91 7.76 -7.73
CA PHE A 162 3.56 8.24 -7.44
C PHE A 162 3.46 8.87 -6.04
N ALA A 163 4.17 8.32 -5.04
CA ALA A 163 4.33 8.95 -3.73
C ALA A 163 4.93 10.36 -3.86
N ARG A 164 5.92 10.54 -4.73
CA ARG A 164 6.48 11.86 -5.02
C ARG A 164 5.47 12.80 -5.66
N MET A 165 4.68 12.32 -6.63
CA MET A 165 3.62 13.13 -7.24
C MET A 165 2.58 13.60 -6.24
N LEU A 166 2.18 12.71 -5.32
CA LEU A 166 1.23 13.04 -4.25
C LEU A 166 1.80 14.12 -3.34
N TYR A 167 3.07 13.98 -2.94
CA TYR A 167 3.78 14.98 -2.15
C TYR A 167 3.84 16.34 -2.85
N ASP A 168 4.26 16.36 -4.12
CA ASP A 168 4.36 17.59 -4.92
C ASP A 168 2.98 18.21 -5.21
N SER A 169 1.90 17.42 -5.11
CA SER A 169 0.51 17.89 -5.22
C SER A 169 -0.08 18.36 -3.88
N GLY A 170 0.71 18.39 -2.80
CA GLY A 170 0.30 18.90 -1.48
C GLY A 170 -0.28 17.84 -0.53
N TYR A 171 -0.22 16.55 -0.86
CA TYR A 171 -0.66 15.47 0.02
C TYR A 171 0.55 14.86 0.72
N TYR A 172 0.68 15.16 2.00
CA TYR A 172 1.91 14.91 2.75
C TYR A 172 1.90 13.58 3.52
N SER A 173 0.74 12.99 3.76
CA SER A 173 0.61 11.72 4.50
C SER A 173 -0.52 10.88 3.95
N ALA A 174 -0.57 9.60 4.34
CA ALA A 174 -1.72 8.75 4.01
C ALA A 174 -3.02 9.32 4.61
N SER A 175 -2.95 9.95 5.79
CA SER A 175 -4.11 10.62 6.40
C SER A 175 -4.56 11.86 5.62
N ASP A 176 -3.64 12.63 5.05
CA ASP A 176 -4.00 13.79 4.22
C ASP A 176 -4.67 13.32 2.93
N LEU A 177 -4.10 12.28 2.30
CA LEU A 177 -4.65 11.67 1.10
C LEU A 177 -6.03 11.05 1.33
N ALA A 178 -6.26 10.41 2.48
CA ALA A 178 -7.56 9.83 2.82
C ALA A 178 -8.70 10.87 2.93
N ARG A 179 -8.36 12.15 3.15
CA ARG A 179 -9.31 13.27 3.23
C ARG A 179 -9.42 14.07 1.94
N ALA A 180 -8.69 13.67 0.90
CA ALA A 180 -8.64 14.39 -0.37
C ALA A 180 -9.96 14.29 -1.14
N ASP A 181 -10.30 15.37 -1.87
CA ASP A 181 -11.27 15.28 -2.96
C ASP A 181 -10.60 14.60 -4.17
N TYR A 182 -11.07 13.40 -4.52
CA TYR A 182 -10.44 12.62 -5.60
C TYR A 182 -10.56 13.30 -6.98
N ASN A 183 -11.51 14.20 -7.20
CA ASN A 183 -11.62 14.98 -8.45
C ASN A 183 -10.53 16.04 -8.52
N GLN A 184 -10.28 16.74 -7.41
CA GLN A 184 -9.19 17.72 -7.32
C GLN A 184 -7.83 17.03 -7.44
N LEU A 185 -7.63 15.94 -6.70
CA LEU A 185 -6.44 15.10 -6.80
C LEU A 185 -6.19 14.66 -8.25
N HIS A 186 -7.21 14.17 -8.94
CA HIS A 186 -7.12 13.74 -10.34
C HIS A 186 -6.68 14.88 -11.27
N GLN A 187 -7.18 16.10 -11.08
CA GLN A 187 -6.77 17.26 -11.86
C GLN A 187 -5.31 17.63 -11.60
N GLN A 188 -4.91 17.72 -10.33
CA GLN A 188 -3.54 18.08 -9.93
C GLN A 188 -2.52 17.05 -10.43
N ILE A 189 -2.79 15.76 -10.23
CA ILE A 189 -1.92 14.66 -10.64
C ILE A 189 -1.75 14.62 -12.17
N ASN A 190 -2.83 14.80 -12.94
CA ASN A 190 -2.72 14.82 -14.40
C ASN A 190 -2.03 16.09 -14.94
N GLN A 191 -2.18 17.23 -14.26
CA GLN A 191 -1.44 18.44 -14.60
C GLN A 191 0.06 18.22 -14.38
N LEU A 192 0.44 17.72 -13.21
CA LEU A 192 1.83 17.40 -12.88
C LEU A 192 2.41 16.35 -13.82
N ASN A 193 1.63 15.33 -14.20
CA ASN A 193 2.07 14.30 -15.13
C ASN A 193 2.36 14.86 -16.53
N LYS A 194 1.57 15.84 -17.00
CA LYS A 194 1.81 16.52 -18.29
C LYS A 194 3.06 17.38 -18.25
N GLU A 195 3.30 18.08 -17.14
CA GLU A 195 4.45 18.97 -16.98
C GLU A 195 5.76 18.18 -16.86
N GLN A 196 5.74 17.06 -16.15
CA GLN A 196 6.96 16.31 -15.79
C GLN A 196 7.14 14.98 -16.56
N ASN A 197 6.17 14.59 -17.38
CA ASN A 197 6.17 13.36 -18.19
C ASN A 197 6.52 12.09 -17.37
N LEU A 198 5.83 11.89 -16.24
CA LEU A 198 6.15 10.84 -15.26
C LEU A 198 5.59 9.47 -15.65
N PHE A 199 4.38 9.47 -16.21
CA PHE A 199 3.64 8.29 -16.65
C PHE A 199 3.14 8.47 -18.09
N LYS A 200 3.10 7.36 -18.81
CA LYS A 200 2.52 7.32 -20.16
C LYS A 200 0.99 7.39 -20.06
N GLY A 201 0.40 8.44 -20.63
CA GLY A 201 -1.04 8.64 -20.64
C GLY A 201 -1.58 9.32 -19.37
N ALA A 202 -2.88 9.56 -19.35
CA ALA A 202 -3.57 10.15 -18.21
C ALA A 202 -3.89 9.07 -17.15
N ILE A 203 -3.84 9.47 -15.89
CA ILE A 203 -4.28 8.63 -14.77
C ILE A 203 -5.81 8.77 -14.65
N GLY A 204 -6.53 7.66 -14.51
CA GLY A 204 -7.99 7.64 -14.52
C GLY A 204 -8.61 8.20 -13.24
N LEU A 205 -9.80 8.80 -13.35
CA LEU A 205 -10.55 9.31 -12.20
C LEU A 205 -10.89 8.21 -11.17
N HIS A 206 -11.27 7.03 -11.66
CA HIS A 206 -11.57 5.88 -10.80
C HIS A 206 -10.33 5.42 -10.03
N ASP A 207 -9.13 5.47 -10.62
CA ASP A 207 -7.89 5.12 -9.94
C ASP A 207 -7.61 6.08 -8.77
N MET A 208 -7.91 7.37 -8.93
CA MET A 208 -7.75 8.37 -7.87
C MET A 208 -8.77 8.18 -6.75
N LYS A 209 -10.03 7.85 -7.09
CA LYS A 209 -11.03 7.48 -6.10
C LYS A 209 -10.54 6.29 -5.25
N LEU A 210 -10.09 5.23 -5.90
CA LEU A 210 -9.58 4.04 -5.24
C LEU A 210 -8.30 4.31 -4.42
N CYS A 211 -7.45 5.24 -4.87
CA CYS A 211 -6.25 5.68 -4.14
C CYS A 211 -6.61 6.37 -2.81
N VAL A 212 -7.61 7.27 -2.83
CA VAL A 212 -8.12 7.95 -1.63
C VAL A 212 -8.75 6.94 -0.66
N GLU A 213 -9.59 6.04 -1.17
CA GLU A 213 -10.20 4.96 -0.37
C GLU A 213 -9.13 4.06 0.26
N ALA A 214 -8.14 3.64 -0.52
CA ALA A 214 -6.99 2.86 -0.05
C ALA A 214 -6.19 3.57 1.05
N ALA A 215 -6.04 4.89 0.98
CA ALA A 215 -5.32 5.66 1.98
C ALA A 215 -6.04 5.66 3.34
N SER A 216 -7.37 5.59 3.34
CA SER A 216 -8.17 5.49 4.58
C SER A 216 -7.95 4.20 5.37
N GLU A 217 -7.42 3.16 4.72
CA GLU A 217 -7.11 1.87 5.35
C GLU A 217 -5.71 1.84 5.97
N VAL A 218 -4.87 2.84 5.71
CA VAL A 218 -3.52 2.93 6.27
C VAL A 218 -3.58 3.47 7.69
N SER A 219 -2.96 2.76 8.64
CA SER A 219 -2.93 3.21 10.03
C SER A 219 -2.09 4.48 10.21
N SER A 220 -2.63 5.43 10.99
CA SER A 220 -1.96 6.68 11.37
C SER A 220 -0.91 6.42 12.46
N GLU A 221 0.26 5.97 12.03
CA GLU A 221 1.36 5.59 12.93
C GLU A 221 2.47 6.64 13.00
N ILE A 222 2.61 7.50 11.98
CA ILE A 222 3.61 8.57 11.96
C ILE A 222 3.02 9.83 12.59
N GLU A 223 3.78 10.41 13.52
CA GLU A 223 3.50 11.69 14.17
C GLU A 223 4.00 12.85 13.29
N TRP A 224 3.13 13.83 13.07
CA TRP A 224 3.37 14.97 12.18
C TRP A 224 3.51 16.28 12.94
#